data_AF-A0A2N2E5H7-F1
#
_entry.id   AF-A0A2N2E5H7-F1
#
_cell.length_a   1.000
_cell.length_b   1.000
_cell.length_c   1.000
_cell.angle_alpha   90.00
_cell.angle_beta   90.00
_cell.angle_gamma   90.00
#
_symmetry.space_group_name_H-M   'P 1'
#
loop_
_entity.id
_entity.type
_entity.pdbx_description
1 polymer ?
#
loop_
_entity_poly.entity_id
_entity_poly.type
_entity_poly.pdbx_seq_one_letter_code
_entity_poly.pdbx_strand_id
1 'polypeptide(L)'
;MPLADAEVRNKDFSEVALGYTLEDAINEASRCLQCLHKPCVASCPVNVDIPKFILAVKENRLDDALSIIHQTNCFPSICGRVCPQEVQCESTCVMTKRYQAVAIGRLERYVGDHAQLRMDIKPLDQNKKVAVVGSGPSGLACAYDCAKASYAVTVFEAWHDVGGVLRYGIPEFRLPKATVDKEIDVLRQLGVEFECNVVIGRTIECAELFEMGFKAVFLGTGAGLPTFMNIEGEGSIGVFSANEFLTRVNFMKAGQPTYDTPLLTGKRVVVVGGGNVAMDAARCAKRLGYQTTIV
;
A
#
# COMPACT_ATOMS: atom_id res chain seq x y z
N MET A 1 5.88 -0.88 -19.96
CA MET A 1 6.69 -1.32 -18.81
C MET A 1 6.85 -2.83 -18.89
N PRO A 2 8.06 -3.36 -18.66
CA PRO A 2 8.30 -4.79 -18.66
C PRO A 2 7.50 -5.52 -17.56
N LEU A 3 7.07 -6.73 -17.89
CA LEU A 3 6.39 -7.65 -16.98
C LEU A 3 7.20 -8.95 -16.91
N ALA A 4 7.20 -9.59 -15.74
CA ALA A 4 7.70 -10.96 -15.63
C ALA A 4 6.92 -11.91 -16.54
N ASP A 5 7.62 -12.92 -17.08
CA ASP A 5 7.05 -13.94 -17.95
C ASP A 5 5.93 -14.72 -17.23
N ALA A 6 4.86 -15.06 -17.95
CA ALA A 6 3.67 -15.67 -17.38
C ALA A 6 3.91 -17.10 -16.85
N GLU A 7 4.78 -17.87 -17.51
CA GLU A 7 5.13 -19.25 -17.14
C GLU A 7 6.15 -19.31 -16.00
N VAL A 8 6.84 -18.20 -15.74
CA VAL A 8 7.77 -18.03 -14.61
C VAL A 8 7.04 -17.47 -13.39
N ARG A 9 6.37 -16.31 -13.52
CA ARG A 9 5.75 -15.57 -12.40
C ARG A 9 4.58 -16.28 -11.73
N ASN A 10 4.09 -17.37 -12.33
CA ASN A 10 3.01 -18.17 -11.78
C ASN A 10 3.49 -19.16 -10.70
N LYS A 11 4.80 -19.26 -10.46
CA LYS A 11 5.43 -20.18 -9.49
C LYS A 11 6.01 -19.49 -8.26
N ASP A 12 6.04 -18.17 -8.24
CA ASP A 12 6.60 -17.40 -7.13
C ASP A 12 5.72 -16.19 -6.76
N PHE A 13 6.12 -15.50 -5.69
CA PHE A 13 5.46 -14.30 -5.20
C PHE A 13 6.23 -13.02 -5.56
N SER A 14 7.17 -13.11 -6.51
CA SER A 14 7.96 -11.98 -6.99
C SER A 14 7.06 -10.96 -7.70
N GLU A 15 7.45 -9.68 -7.67
CA GLU A 15 6.69 -8.60 -8.29
C GLU A 15 6.50 -8.86 -9.80
N VAL A 16 5.24 -8.79 -10.27
CA VAL A 16 4.93 -9.04 -11.68
C VAL A 16 5.33 -7.88 -12.58
N ALA A 17 5.11 -6.66 -12.10
CA ALA A 17 5.35 -5.43 -12.83
C ALA A 17 6.74 -4.92 -12.44
N LEU A 18 7.69 -4.89 -13.38
CA LEU A 18 9.11 -4.76 -13.05
C LEU A 18 9.61 -3.31 -12.90
N GLY A 19 8.75 -2.32 -13.11
CA GLY A 19 9.15 -0.91 -13.07
C GLY A 19 9.70 -0.40 -14.40
N TYR A 20 9.84 0.92 -14.50
CA TYR A 20 10.47 1.57 -15.64
C TYR A 20 11.98 1.64 -15.46
N THR A 21 12.71 1.61 -16.58
CA THR A 21 14.06 2.16 -16.62
C THR A 21 14.01 3.70 -16.63
N LEU A 22 15.15 4.37 -16.41
CA LEU A 22 15.20 5.83 -16.53
C LEU A 22 14.77 6.31 -17.92
N GLU A 23 15.22 5.62 -18.96
CA GLU A 23 14.85 5.93 -20.34
C GLU A 23 13.34 5.78 -20.56
N ASP A 24 12.74 4.67 -20.11
CA ASP A 24 11.29 4.48 -20.19
C ASP A 24 10.52 5.59 -19.46
N ALA A 25 10.99 5.98 -18.27
CA ALA A 25 10.35 7.01 -17.46
C ALA A 25 10.38 8.39 -18.14
N ILE A 26 11.53 8.78 -18.71
CA ILE A 26 11.68 10.04 -19.45
C ILE A 26 10.83 10.04 -20.73
N ASN A 27 10.82 8.92 -21.46
CA ASN A 27 10.02 8.76 -22.68
C ASN A 27 8.52 8.85 -22.38
N GLU A 28 8.05 8.17 -21.34
CA GLU A 28 6.65 8.22 -20.92
C GLU A 28 6.28 9.61 -20.37
N ALA A 29 7.15 10.24 -19.57
CA ALA A 29 6.95 11.60 -19.08
C ALA A 29 6.84 12.62 -20.22
N SER A 30 7.56 12.41 -21.31
CA SER A 30 7.54 13.27 -22.51
C SER A 30 6.19 13.25 -23.26
N ARG A 31 5.34 12.25 -23.01
CA ARG A 31 3.97 12.20 -23.57
C ARG A 31 3.00 13.15 -22.87
N CYS A 32 3.35 13.66 -21.69
CA CYS A 32 2.49 14.58 -20.95
C CYS A 32 2.40 15.95 -21.64
N LEU A 33 1.17 16.37 -21.95
CA LEU A 33 0.88 17.61 -22.67
C LEU A 33 1.00 18.88 -21.80
N GLN A 34 1.33 18.76 -20.51
CA GLN A 34 1.37 19.89 -19.56
C GLN A 34 0.08 20.73 -19.61
N CYS A 35 -1.07 20.06 -19.51
CA CYS A 35 -2.39 20.68 -19.67
C CYS A 35 -2.63 21.79 -18.64
N LEU A 36 -3.04 22.98 -19.10
CA LEU A 36 -3.34 24.12 -18.22
C LEU A 36 -4.40 23.81 -17.15
N HIS A 37 -5.48 23.12 -17.53
CA HIS A 37 -6.60 22.79 -16.63
C HIS A 37 -6.38 21.54 -15.76
N LYS A 38 -5.26 20.83 -15.93
CA LYS A 38 -4.82 19.70 -15.09
C LYS A 38 -5.93 18.72 -14.63
N PRO A 39 -6.76 18.14 -15.53
CA PRO A 39 -7.88 17.26 -15.13
C PRO A 39 -7.44 16.00 -14.37
N CYS A 40 -6.21 15.54 -14.59
CA CYS A 40 -5.62 14.42 -13.86
C CYS A 40 -5.44 14.72 -12.36
N VAL A 41 -5.16 15.98 -11.99
CA VAL A 41 -4.98 16.41 -10.60
C VAL A 41 -6.31 16.37 -9.86
N ALA A 42 -7.38 16.92 -10.46
CA ALA A 42 -8.71 16.92 -9.87
C ALA A 42 -9.30 15.52 -9.67
N SER A 43 -8.86 14.53 -10.46
CA SER A 43 -9.28 13.13 -10.32
C SER A 43 -8.39 12.31 -9.38
N CYS A 44 -7.27 12.87 -8.92
CA CYS A 44 -6.44 12.24 -7.89
C CYS A 44 -7.05 12.57 -6.52
N PRO A 45 -7.39 11.57 -5.68
CA PRO A 45 -8.04 11.82 -4.40
C PRO A 45 -7.29 12.77 -3.45
N VAL A 46 -5.95 12.81 -3.56
CA VAL A 46 -5.09 13.67 -2.75
C VAL A 46 -4.54 14.88 -3.53
N ASN A 47 -4.97 15.07 -4.78
CA ASN A 47 -4.58 16.21 -5.62
C ASN A 47 -3.05 16.35 -5.84
N VAL A 48 -2.34 15.24 -6.08
CA VAL A 48 -0.92 15.29 -6.48
C VAL A 48 -0.75 16.23 -7.68
N ASP A 49 0.24 17.13 -7.67
CA ASP A 49 0.53 18.03 -8.80
C ASP A 49 1.22 17.25 -9.94
N ILE A 50 0.41 16.44 -10.63
CA ILE A 50 0.83 15.46 -11.63
C ILE A 50 1.67 16.09 -12.75
N PRO A 51 1.23 17.17 -13.43
CA PRO A 51 2.04 17.76 -14.49
C PRO A 51 3.41 18.23 -14.00
N LYS A 52 3.47 18.76 -12.77
CA LYS A 52 4.70 19.31 -12.19
C LYS A 52 5.72 18.22 -11.86
N PHE A 53 5.31 17.13 -11.21
CA PHE A 53 6.26 16.03 -10.95
C PHE A 53 6.68 15.33 -12.24
N ILE A 54 5.75 15.17 -13.21
CA ILE A 54 6.09 14.57 -14.51
C ILE A 54 7.10 15.44 -15.28
N LEU A 55 6.97 16.76 -15.21
CA LEU A 55 7.97 17.67 -15.79
C LEU A 55 9.34 17.48 -15.14
N ALA A 56 9.39 17.35 -13.81
CA ALA A 56 10.63 17.06 -13.11
C ALA A 56 11.23 15.69 -13.51
N VAL A 57 10.41 14.65 -13.72
CA VAL A 57 10.88 13.36 -14.26
C VAL A 57 11.46 13.53 -15.67
N LYS A 58 10.77 14.26 -16.56
CA LYS A 58 11.25 14.54 -17.92
C LYS A 58 12.61 15.24 -17.93
N GLU A 59 12.86 16.12 -16.97
CA GLU A 59 14.11 16.86 -16.79
C GLU A 59 15.16 16.11 -15.96
N ASN A 60 14.90 14.84 -15.62
CA ASN A 60 15.76 14.00 -14.78
C ASN A 60 16.04 14.61 -13.38
N ARG A 61 15.08 15.34 -12.82
CA ARG A 61 15.10 15.91 -11.46
C ARG A 61 14.26 15.07 -10.51
N LEU A 62 14.69 13.84 -10.25
CA LEU A 62 13.89 12.84 -9.52
C LEU A 62 13.63 13.23 -8.04
N ASP A 63 14.62 13.78 -7.34
CA ASP A 63 14.45 14.26 -5.95
C ASP A 63 13.41 15.39 -5.87
N ASP A 64 13.38 16.28 -6.87
CA ASP A 64 12.40 17.35 -6.96
C ASP A 64 11.00 16.79 -7.25
N ALA A 65 10.92 15.79 -8.15
CA ALA A 65 9.68 15.10 -8.45
C ALA A 65 9.11 14.43 -7.18
N LEU A 66 9.96 13.76 -6.40
CA LEU A 66 9.55 13.13 -5.14
C LEU A 66 9.08 14.18 -4.13
N SER A 67 9.82 15.28 -3.99
CA SER A 67 9.46 16.39 -3.12
C SER A 67 8.11 17.00 -3.49
N ILE A 68 7.78 17.10 -4.78
CA ILE A 68 6.47 17.56 -5.27
C ILE A 68 5.36 16.57 -4.87
N ILE A 69 5.58 15.27 -5.02
CA ILE A 69 4.58 14.25 -4.66
C ILE A 69 4.33 14.28 -3.14
N HIS A 70 5.38 14.35 -2.32
CA HIS A 70 5.30 14.43 -0.85
C HIS A 70 4.63 15.69 -0.28
N GLN A 71 4.25 16.65 -1.13
CA GLN A 71 3.38 17.75 -0.70
C GLN A 71 1.97 17.27 -0.36
N THR A 72 1.54 16.15 -0.94
CA THR A 72 0.15 15.66 -0.83
C THR A 72 0.04 14.14 -0.64
N ASN A 73 1.05 13.36 -1.06
CA ASN A 73 1.06 11.91 -0.91
C ASN A 73 2.34 11.45 -0.18
N CYS A 74 2.16 10.76 0.95
CA CYS A 74 3.26 10.23 1.75
C CYS A 74 3.76 8.85 1.28
N PHE A 75 3.07 8.16 0.36
CA PHE A 75 3.45 6.80 -0.08
C PHE A 75 3.47 6.64 -1.62
N PRO A 76 4.29 7.42 -2.35
CA PRO A 76 4.32 7.37 -3.81
C PRO A 76 4.64 5.96 -4.35
N SER A 77 5.57 5.24 -3.71
CA SER A 77 5.97 3.89 -4.14
C SER A 77 4.83 2.87 -4.00
N ILE A 78 3.90 3.09 -3.06
CA ILE A 78 2.73 2.24 -2.84
C ILE A 78 1.59 2.66 -3.76
N CYS A 79 1.21 3.94 -3.77
CA CYS A 79 0.11 4.46 -4.58
C CYS A 79 0.33 4.20 -6.07
N GLY A 80 1.54 4.39 -6.57
CA GLY A 80 1.89 4.10 -7.97
C GLY A 80 1.71 2.62 -8.36
N ARG A 81 1.68 1.69 -7.40
CA ARG A 81 1.46 0.25 -7.61
C ARG A 81 0.00 -0.17 -7.50
N VAL A 82 -0.75 0.41 -6.56
CA VAL A 82 -2.04 -0.15 -6.12
C VAL A 82 -3.25 0.74 -6.39
N CYS A 83 -3.06 2.03 -6.69
CA CYS A 83 -4.17 2.89 -7.09
C CYS A 83 -4.81 2.34 -8.37
N PRO A 84 -6.15 2.33 -8.49
CA PRO A 84 -6.85 1.96 -9.71
C PRO A 84 -6.86 3.18 -10.65
N GLN A 85 -5.74 3.46 -11.32
CA GLN A 85 -5.56 4.69 -12.09
C GLN A 85 -6.60 4.84 -13.22
N GLU A 86 -7.11 3.72 -13.74
CA GLU A 86 -8.15 3.62 -14.76
C GLU A 86 -9.51 4.22 -14.36
N VAL A 87 -9.75 4.41 -13.07
CA VAL A 87 -10.92 5.14 -12.53
C VAL A 87 -10.53 6.39 -11.74
N GLN A 88 -9.25 6.80 -11.84
CA GLN A 88 -8.69 7.98 -11.17
C GLN A 88 -7.92 8.86 -12.17
N CYS A 89 -6.68 9.24 -11.84
CA CYS A 89 -5.91 10.25 -12.56
C CYS A 89 -5.67 9.93 -14.05
N GLU A 90 -5.58 8.66 -14.44
CA GLU A 90 -5.39 8.27 -15.84
C GLU A 90 -6.70 8.29 -16.63
N SER A 91 -7.85 8.08 -15.96
CA SER A 91 -9.18 8.12 -16.58
C SER A 91 -9.53 9.48 -17.19
N THR A 92 -9.06 10.57 -16.57
CA THR A 92 -9.32 11.95 -16.99
C THR A 92 -8.18 12.58 -17.78
N CYS A 93 -7.12 11.83 -18.07
CA CYS A 93 -5.98 12.31 -18.85
C CYS A 93 -6.43 12.73 -20.25
N VAL A 94 -6.10 13.95 -20.69
CA VAL A 94 -6.54 14.47 -22.02
C VAL A 94 -6.11 13.58 -23.19
N MET A 95 -5.01 12.82 -23.03
CA MET A 95 -4.54 11.86 -24.02
C MET A 95 -5.56 10.77 -24.35
N THR A 96 -6.42 10.37 -23.40
CA THR A 96 -7.42 9.28 -23.58
C THR A 96 -8.44 9.56 -24.69
N LYS A 97 -8.60 10.82 -25.10
CA LYS A 97 -9.48 11.20 -26.22
C LYS A 97 -9.05 10.59 -27.56
N ARG A 98 -7.77 10.25 -27.73
CA ARG A 98 -7.22 9.71 -29.00
C ARG A 98 -6.14 8.65 -28.83
N TYR A 99 -5.49 8.58 -27.67
CA TYR A 99 -4.36 7.70 -27.38
C TYR A 99 -4.53 7.06 -26.00
N GLN A 100 -3.59 6.22 -25.59
CA GLN A 100 -3.54 5.78 -24.19
C GLN A 100 -3.22 6.97 -23.27
N ALA A 101 -3.69 6.94 -22.03
CA ALA A 101 -3.30 7.90 -21.02
C ALA A 101 -1.77 7.96 -20.85
N VAL A 102 -1.29 9.06 -20.27
CA VAL A 102 0.05 9.05 -19.66
C VAL A 102 -0.02 8.10 -18.47
N ALA A 103 0.94 7.19 -18.35
CA ALA A 103 1.01 6.20 -17.28
C ALA A 103 1.49 6.84 -15.97
N ILE A 104 0.65 7.70 -15.39
CA ILE A 104 0.91 8.51 -14.19
C ILE A 104 1.31 7.61 -13.03
N GLY A 105 0.59 6.51 -12.78
CA GLY A 105 0.90 5.61 -11.67
C GLY A 105 2.29 4.97 -11.79
N ARG A 106 2.70 4.64 -13.01
CA ARG A 106 4.03 4.06 -13.28
C ARG A 106 5.15 5.09 -13.10
N LEU A 107 4.91 6.35 -13.45
CA LEU A 107 5.85 7.44 -13.21
C LEU A 107 5.96 7.75 -11.71
N GLU A 108 4.84 7.80 -10.99
CA GLU A 108 4.82 7.99 -9.53
C GLU A 108 5.58 6.86 -8.82
N ARG A 109 5.32 5.61 -9.22
CA ARG A 109 6.08 4.44 -8.76
C ARG A 109 7.57 4.60 -9.02
N TYR A 110 7.95 4.95 -10.24
CA TYR A 110 9.35 5.11 -10.62
C TYR A 110 10.06 6.14 -9.74
N VAL A 111 9.41 7.29 -9.51
CA VAL A 111 9.94 8.31 -8.59
C VAL A 111 10.08 7.76 -7.18
N GLY A 112 9.05 7.10 -6.64
CA GLY A 112 9.09 6.51 -5.29
C GLY A 112 10.12 5.39 -5.12
N ASP A 113 10.45 4.65 -6.18
CA ASP A 113 11.42 3.56 -6.15
C ASP A 113 12.88 4.04 -6.23
N HIS A 114 13.13 5.19 -6.88
CA HIS A 114 14.49 5.60 -7.28
C HIS A 114 14.97 6.94 -6.70
N ALA A 115 14.07 7.84 -6.30
CA ALA A 115 14.46 9.15 -5.76
C ALA A 115 14.76 9.08 -4.25
N GLN A 116 15.49 10.08 -3.74
CA GLN A 116 15.76 10.20 -2.31
C GLN A 116 15.03 11.40 -1.73
N LEU A 117 14.22 11.17 -0.69
CA LEU A 117 13.51 12.24 -0.03
C LEU A 117 14.49 13.02 0.86
N ARG A 118 14.69 14.30 0.56
CA ARG A 118 15.42 15.21 1.44
C ARG A 118 14.47 15.73 2.51
N MET A 119 14.63 15.24 3.74
CA MET A 119 13.78 15.63 4.86
C MET A 119 14.54 16.51 5.84
N ASP A 120 13.93 17.65 6.19
CA ASP A 120 14.34 18.45 7.33
C ASP A 120 13.71 17.84 8.60
N ILE A 121 14.48 17.00 9.31
CA ILE A 121 14.01 16.31 10.50
C ILE A 121 14.06 17.29 11.67
N LYS A 122 12.89 17.76 12.09
CA LYS A 122 12.74 18.66 13.24
C LYS A 122 12.60 17.84 14.52
N PRO A 123 13.17 18.29 15.65
CA PRO A 123 12.92 17.66 16.95
C PRO A 123 11.43 17.60 17.26
N LEU A 124 10.99 16.47 17.82
CA LEU A 124 9.60 16.29 18.25
C LEU A 124 9.38 16.94 19.62
N ASP A 125 8.23 17.59 19.79
CA ASP A 125 7.80 18.20 21.05
C ASP A 125 7.17 17.13 21.96
N GLN A 126 7.94 16.68 22.94
CA GLN A 126 7.51 15.66 23.91
C GLN A 126 6.34 16.11 24.81
N ASN A 127 5.98 17.40 24.82
CA ASN A 127 4.79 17.90 25.50
C ASN A 127 3.52 17.79 24.65
N LYS A 128 3.65 17.49 23.36
CA LYS A 128 2.56 17.37 22.38
C LYS A 128 2.50 15.94 21.84
N LYS A 129 2.04 15.02 22.68
CA LYS A 129 1.94 13.59 22.35
C LYS A 129 0.63 13.25 21.63
N VAL A 130 0.70 12.47 20.55
CA VAL A 130 -0.45 11.96 19.79
C VAL A 130 -0.36 10.43 19.68
N ALA A 131 -1.44 9.75 20.05
CA ALA A 131 -1.56 8.31 19.83
C ALA A 131 -2.29 8.03 18.52
N VAL A 132 -1.78 7.09 17.74
CA VAL A 132 -2.40 6.60 16.50
C VAL A 132 -2.72 5.13 16.68
N VAL A 133 -4.00 4.75 16.59
CA VAL A 133 -4.45 3.37 16.76
C VAL A 133 -4.64 2.72 15.39
N GLY A 134 -3.79 1.76 15.07
CA GLY A 134 -3.71 1.06 13.78
C GLY A 134 -2.63 1.62 12.87
N SER A 135 -1.80 0.72 12.33
CA SER A 135 -0.67 1.04 11.45
C SER A 135 -1.00 0.86 9.96
N GLY A 136 -2.29 0.91 9.58
CA GLY A 136 -2.70 0.93 8.18
C GLY A 136 -2.35 2.26 7.48
N PRO A 137 -2.59 2.38 6.16
CA PRO A 137 -2.27 3.58 5.39
C PRO A 137 -2.76 4.90 6.02
N SER A 138 -3.96 4.91 6.59
CA SER A 138 -4.53 6.09 7.27
C SER A 138 -3.76 6.46 8.54
N GLY A 139 -3.42 5.47 9.36
CA GLY A 139 -2.66 5.69 10.59
C GLY A 139 -1.24 6.16 10.30
N LEU A 140 -0.57 5.53 9.33
CA LEU A 140 0.76 5.94 8.89
C LEU A 140 0.74 7.35 8.28
N ALA A 141 -0.24 7.69 7.44
CA ALA A 141 -0.37 9.04 6.90
C ALA A 141 -0.58 10.09 8.01
N CYS A 142 -1.47 9.81 8.97
CA CYS A 142 -1.68 10.68 10.12
C CYS A 142 -0.39 10.86 10.95
N ALA A 143 0.32 9.76 11.21
CA ALA A 143 1.57 9.80 11.96
C ALA A 143 2.66 10.61 11.25
N TYR A 144 2.76 10.47 9.91
CA TYR A 144 3.68 11.22 9.08
C TYR A 144 3.43 12.74 9.18
N ASP A 145 2.18 13.18 9.02
CA ASP A 145 1.83 14.61 9.08
C ASP A 145 1.99 15.18 10.50
N CYS A 146 1.61 14.43 11.54
CA CYS A 146 1.82 14.81 12.93
C CYS A 146 3.33 14.97 13.24
N ALA A 147 4.17 14.03 12.82
CA ALA A 147 5.61 14.11 13.05
C ALA A 147 6.25 15.30 12.30
N LYS A 148 5.83 15.56 11.05
CA LYS A 148 6.26 16.77 10.30
C LYS A 148 5.85 18.08 10.97
N ALA A 149 4.74 18.07 11.70
CA ALA A 149 4.30 19.18 12.53
C ALA A 149 4.94 19.19 13.93
N SER A 150 5.97 18.37 14.16
CA SER A 150 6.74 18.27 15.40
C SER A 150 5.96 17.73 16.61
N TYR A 151 4.92 16.92 16.41
CA TYR A 151 4.26 16.18 17.49
C TYR A 151 5.02 14.88 17.79
N ALA A 152 5.11 14.50 19.07
CA ALA A 152 5.60 13.18 19.45
C ALA A 152 4.50 12.14 19.18
N VAL A 153 4.74 11.20 18.27
CA VAL A 153 3.71 10.24 17.80
C VAL A 153 4.10 8.82 18.18
N THR A 154 3.15 8.10 18.76
CA THR A 154 3.25 6.65 18.98
C THR A 154 2.09 5.96 18.24
N VAL A 155 2.43 5.00 17.38
CA VAL A 155 1.47 4.18 16.63
C VAL A 155 1.31 2.84 17.35
N PHE A 156 0.10 2.53 17.79
CA PHE A 156 -0.25 1.25 18.41
C PHE A 156 -0.83 0.30 17.36
N GLU A 157 -0.28 -0.90 17.25
CA GLU A 157 -0.67 -1.91 16.27
C GLU A 157 -1.03 -3.23 16.96
N ALA A 158 -2.16 -3.82 16.55
CA ALA A 158 -2.64 -5.09 17.09
C ALA A 158 -1.78 -6.28 16.65
N TRP A 159 -1.26 -6.25 15.43
CA TRP A 159 -0.37 -7.27 14.89
C TRP A 159 1.07 -7.12 15.39
N HIS A 160 1.88 -8.15 15.14
CA HIS A 160 3.31 -8.17 15.47
C HIS A 160 4.18 -7.31 14.52
N ASP A 161 3.60 -6.83 13.41
CA ASP A 161 4.28 -6.02 12.40
C ASP A 161 3.30 -4.97 11.82
N VAL A 162 3.85 -3.89 11.27
CA VAL A 162 3.17 -2.62 10.98
C VAL A 162 2.85 -2.43 9.51
N GLY A 163 1.70 -1.87 9.13
CA GLY A 163 1.35 -1.59 7.73
C GLY A 163 -0.05 -2.05 7.33
N GLY A 164 -0.74 -2.77 8.21
CA GLY A 164 -2.11 -3.24 7.99
C GLY A 164 -2.26 -4.02 6.69
N VAL A 165 -3.25 -3.63 5.87
CA VAL A 165 -3.57 -4.30 4.59
C VAL A 165 -2.39 -4.33 3.61
N LEU A 166 -1.44 -3.39 3.73
CA LEU A 166 -0.22 -3.37 2.92
C LEU A 166 0.67 -4.60 3.18
N ARG A 167 0.58 -5.19 4.38
CA ARG A 167 1.30 -6.42 4.76
C ARG A 167 0.44 -7.66 4.63
N TYR A 168 -0.68 -7.73 5.37
CA TYR A 168 -1.47 -8.97 5.43
C TYR A 168 -2.40 -9.16 4.23
N GLY A 169 -2.80 -8.09 3.54
CA GLY A 169 -3.80 -8.14 2.47
C GLY A 169 -3.21 -8.23 1.07
N ILE A 170 -2.47 -7.20 0.66
CA ILE A 170 -1.96 -7.08 -0.71
C ILE A 170 -0.76 -8.01 -0.90
N PRO A 171 -0.78 -8.97 -1.85
CA PRO A 171 0.31 -9.91 -2.01
C PRO A 171 1.60 -9.28 -2.54
N GLU A 172 2.72 -9.94 -2.26
CA GLU A 172 4.08 -9.49 -2.61
C GLU A 172 4.29 -9.33 -4.12
N PHE A 173 3.58 -10.09 -4.94
CA PHE A 173 3.64 -10.00 -6.39
C PHE A 173 2.99 -8.71 -6.97
N ARG A 174 2.29 -7.93 -6.12
CA ARG A 174 1.72 -6.60 -6.44
C ARG A 174 2.41 -5.49 -5.65
N LEU A 175 2.68 -5.74 -4.37
CA LEU A 175 3.28 -4.79 -3.47
C LEU A 175 4.39 -5.48 -2.65
N PRO A 176 5.66 -5.33 -3.06
CA PRO A 176 6.79 -5.88 -2.33
C PRO A 176 6.82 -5.40 -0.88
N LYS A 177 7.09 -6.29 0.07
CA LYS A 177 7.10 -5.92 1.50
C LYS A 177 8.24 -4.97 1.84
N ALA A 178 9.38 -5.15 1.17
CA ALA A 178 10.51 -4.22 1.23
C ALA A 178 10.14 -2.78 0.83
N THR A 179 9.16 -2.59 -0.06
CA THR A 179 8.65 -1.24 -0.39
C THR A 179 7.89 -0.64 0.79
N VAL A 180 7.07 -1.44 1.47
CA VAL A 180 6.36 -1.01 2.69
C VAL A 180 7.36 -0.72 3.82
N ASP A 181 8.40 -1.54 3.98
CA ASP A 181 9.46 -1.32 4.98
C ASP A 181 10.14 0.03 4.78
N LYS A 182 10.52 0.37 3.53
CA LYS A 182 11.13 1.66 3.20
C LYS A 182 10.26 2.85 3.60
N GLU A 183 8.97 2.80 3.31
CA GLU A 183 8.04 3.88 3.67
C GLU A 183 7.88 4.00 5.20
N ILE A 184 7.88 2.87 5.93
CA ILE A 184 7.82 2.88 7.39
C ILE A 184 9.13 3.38 8.01
N ASP A 185 10.28 3.08 7.40
CA ASP A 185 11.57 3.58 7.85
C ASP A 185 11.66 5.11 7.74
N VAL A 186 11.00 5.72 6.75
CA VAL A 186 10.84 7.18 6.68
C VAL A 186 10.10 7.72 7.91
N LEU A 187 9.04 7.06 8.37
CA LEU A 187 8.35 7.45 9.61
C LEU A 187 9.24 7.25 10.85
N ARG A 188 10.02 6.17 10.91
CA ARG A 188 10.99 5.96 12.00
C ARG A 188 12.06 7.05 12.04
N GLN A 189 12.56 7.47 10.87
CA GLN A 189 13.52 8.58 10.76
C GLN A 189 12.91 9.92 11.22
N LEU A 190 11.60 10.11 11.02
CA LEU A 190 10.86 11.24 11.59
C LEU A 190 10.64 11.14 13.12
N GLY A 191 11.06 10.05 13.75
CA GLY A 191 10.91 9.82 15.19
C GLY A 191 9.55 9.25 15.60
N VAL A 192 8.76 8.72 14.66
CA VAL A 192 7.52 8.01 15.00
C VAL A 192 7.86 6.68 15.68
N GLU A 193 7.26 6.45 16.85
CA GLU A 193 7.40 5.21 17.60
C GLU A 193 6.29 4.22 17.24
N PHE A 194 6.59 2.92 17.27
CA PHE A 194 5.65 1.86 16.94
C PHE A 194 5.60 0.83 18.08
N GLU A 195 4.40 0.60 18.60
CA GLU A 195 4.11 -0.38 19.64
C GLU A 195 3.21 -1.49 19.06
N CYS A 196 3.83 -2.61 18.70
CA CYS A 196 3.15 -3.78 18.13
C CYS A 196 2.56 -4.69 19.22
N ASN A 197 1.69 -5.61 18.81
CA ASN A 197 0.99 -6.55 19.70
C ASN A 197 0.11 -5.87 20.77
N VAL A 198 -0.37 -4.66 20.49
CA VAL A 198 -1.25 -3.89 21.39
C VAL A 198 -2.64 -3.79 20.77
N VAL A 199 -3.60 -4.52 21.37
CA VAL A 199 -5.00 -4.44 20.96
C VAL A 199 -5.70 -3.38 21.82
N ILE A 200 -5.89 -2.19 21.29
CA ILE A 200 -6.64 -1.13 21.98
C ILE A 200 -8.10 -1.56 22.19
N GLY A 201 -8.60 -1.43 23.41
CA GLY A 201 -9.88 -1.98 23.90
C GLY A 201 -9.80 -3.40 24.45
N ARG A 202 -8.59 -3.97 24.56
CA ARG A 202 -8.32 -5.26 25.23
C ARG A 202 -7.04 -5.24 26.05
N THR A 203 -5.91 -4.91 25.43
CA THR A 203 -4.60 -4.79 26.11
C THR A 203 -4.53 -3.49 26.91
N ILE A 204 -5.01 -2.40 26.30
CA ILE A 204 -5.08 -1.05 26.88
C ILE A 204 -6.40 -0.44 26.42
N GLU A 205 -7.16 0.15 27.33
CA GLU A 205 -8.38 0.90 27.02
C GLU A 205 -8.05 2.27 26.40
N CYS A 206 -8.92 2.76 25.53
CA CYS A 206 -8.69 4.05 24.85
C CYS A 206 -8.54 5.22 25.84
N ALA A 207 -9.24 5.17 26.98
CA ALA A 207 -9.13 6.16 28.04
C ALA A 207 -7.74 6.21 28.68
N GLU A 208 -7.08 5.06 28.84
CA GLU A 208 -5.75 4.95 29.45
C GLU A 208 -4.68 5.64 28.59
N LEU A 209 -4.88 5.78 27.28
CA LEU A 209 -3.98 6.57 26.42
C LEU A 209 -3.91 8.03 26.87
N PHE A 210 -5.03 8.63 27.30
CA PHE A 210 -5.00 10.01 27.81
C PHE A 210 -4.28 10.10 29.16
N GLU A 211 -4.38 9.07 29.99
CA GLU A 211 -3.65 8.97 31.27
C GLU A 211 -2.13 8.81 31.04
N MET A 212 -1.73 8.13 29.96
CA MET A 212 -0.34 8.05 29.49
C MET A 212 0.21 9.38 28.94
N GLY A 213 -0.62 10.43 28.92
CA GLY A 213 -0.23 11.80 28.55
C GLY A 213 -0.46 12.16 27.08
N PHE A 214 -1.05 11.28 26.28
CA PHE A 214 -1.47 11.61 24.92
C PHE A 214 -2.57 12.68 24.94
N LYS A 215 -2.44 13.69 24.08
CA LYS A 215 -3.38 14.83 24.00
C LYS A 215 -4.46 14.62 22.96
N ALA A 216 -4.21 13.74 22.00
CA ALA A 216 -5.15 13.34 20.97
C ALA A 216 -4.93 11.87 20.61
N VAL A 217 -6.03 11.23 20.17
CA VAL A 217 -6.03 9.85 19.70
C VAL A 217 -6.67 9.84 18.31
N PHE A 218 -5.96 9.28 17.33
CA PHE A 218 -6.49 9.02 15.99
C PHE A 218 -6.83 7.53 15.86
N LEU A 219 -8.04 7.21 15.40
CA LEU A 219 -8.50 5.83 15.20
C LEU A 219 -8.45 5.47 13.72
N GLY A 220 -7.43 4.70 13.34
CA GLY A 220 -7.16 4.23 11.97
C GLY A 220 -7.21 2.71 11.84
N THR A 221 -8.16 2.05 12.51
CA THR A 221 -8.23 0.58 12.62
C THR A 221 -8.73 -0.13 11.36
N GLY A 222 -9.31 0.61 10.41
CA GLY A 222 -9.81 0.07 9.15
C GLY A 222 -11.04 -0.85 9.30
N ALA A 223 -11.33 -1.61 8.25
CA ALA A 223 -12.47 -2.54 8.18
C ALA A 223 -11.97 -3.99 8.00
N GLY A 224 -11.38 -4.55 9.07
CA GLY A 224 -10.70 -5.85 9.02
C GLY A 224 -11.58 -7.09 9.25
N LEU A 225 -12.85 -6.91 9.65
CA LEU A 225 -13.76 -8.03 9.90
C LEU A 225 -14.30 -8.61 8.59
N PRO A 226 -14.19 -9.94 8.38
CA PRO A 226 -14.76 -10.56 7.19
C PRO A 226 -16.30 -10.57 7.24
N THR A 227 -16.91 -10.50 6.06
CA THR A 227 -18.35 -10.74 5.89
C THR A 227 -18.56 -12.12 5.28
N PHE A 228 -19.48 -12.87 5.86
CA PHE A 228 -19.86 -14.22 5.44
C PHE A 228 -21.26 -14.19 4.79
N MET A 229 -21.52 -15.11 3.87
CA MET A 229 -22.77 -15.19 3.08
C MET A 229 -23.94 -15.77 3.88
N ASN A 230 -23.68 -16.43 5.02
CA ASN A 230 -24.65 -17.14 5.84
C ASN A 230 -25.38 -18.24 5.06
N ILE A 231 -24.62 -19.03 4.30
CA ILE A 231 -25.12 -20.17 3.52
C ILE A 231 -24.79 -21.50 4.19
N GLU A 232 -25.54 -22.54 3.85
CA GLU A 232 -25.25 -23.89 4.33
C GLU A 232 -23.84 -24.33 3.92
N GLY A 233 -23.09 -24.92 4.86
CA GLY A 233 -21.74 -25.41 4.63
C GLY A 233 -20.63 -24.37 4.76
N GLU A 234 -20.92 -23.10 5.10
CA GLU A 234 -19.91 -22.04 5.26
C GLU A 234 -18.90 -22.30 6.40
N GLY A 235 -19.26 -23.13 7.39
CA GLY A 235 -18.37 -23.59 8.46
C GLY A 235 -17.60 -24.88 8.16
N SER A 236 -17.64 -25.38 6.92
CA SER A 236 -17.00 -26.65 6.56
C SER A 236 -15.47 -26.54 6.49
N ILE A 237 -14.78 -27.66 6.72
CA ILE A 237 -13.32 -27.74 6.53
C ILE A 237 -12.98 -27.38 5.08
N GLY A 238 -12.05 -26.45 4.90
CA GLY A 238 -11.63 -25.96 3.58
C GLY A 238 -12.32 -24.67 3.14
N VAL A 239 -13.30 -24.18 3.88
CA VAL A 239 -13.88 -22.85 3.66
C VAL A 239 -13.08 -21.81 4.45
N PHE A 240 -12.64 -20.76 3.78
CA PHE A 240 -11.86 -19.67 4.35
C PHE A 240 -12.50 -18.33 4.01
N SER A 241 -12.43 -17.38 4.95
CA SER A 241 -12.52 -15.98 4.55
C SER A 241 -11.27 -15.60 3.73
N ALA A 242 -11.42 -14.67 2.79
CA ALA A 242 -10.26 -14.16 2.06
C ALA A 242 -9.25 -13.49 3.01
N ASN A 243 -9.73 -12.85 4.09
CA ASN A 243 -8.89 -12.27 5.13
C ASN A 243 -7.99 -13.32 5.77
N GLU A 244 -8.55 -14.45 6.21
CA GLU A 244 -7.76 -15.54 6.77
C GLU A 244 -6.77 -16.10 5.75
N PHE A 245 -7.22 -16.45 4.54
CA PHE A 245 -6.37 -17.04 3.52
C PHE A 245 -5.20 -16.12 3.16
N LEU A 246 -5.47 -14.85 2.89
CA LEU A 246 -4.43 -13.87 2.55
C LEU A 246 -3.53 -13.58 3.75
N THR A 247 -4.04 -13.54 4.98
CA THR A 247 -3.20 -13.36 6.18
C THR A 247 -2.23 -14.53 6.33
N ARG A 248 -2.71 -15.78 6.18
CA ARG A 248 -1.85 -16.97 6.20
C ARG A 248 -0.77 -16.88 5.12
N VAL A 249 -1.14 -16.58 3.88
CA VAL A 249 -0.19 -16.58 2.75
C VAL A 249 0.78 -15.39 2.80
N ASN A 250 0.27 -14.17 3.01
CA ASN A 250 1.07 -12.95 2.88
C ASN A 250 1.86 -12.61 4.15
N PHE A 251 1.20 -12.75 5.32
CA PHE A 251 1.73 -12.31 6.60
C PHE A 251 2.48 -13.44 7.30
N MET A 252 1.85 -14.63 7.35
CA MET A 252 2.43 -15.79 8.01
C MET A 252 3.26 -16.69 7.07
N LYS A 253 3.34 -16.33 5.78
CA LYS A 253 4.11 -17.03 4.74
C LYS A 253 3.76 -18.54 4.63
N ALA A 254 2.50 -18.88 4.87
CA ALA A 254 2.00 -20.24 4.83
C ALA A 254 2.24 -20.90 3.46
N GLY A 255 2.65 -22.17 3.49
CA GLY A 255 3.04 -22.92 2.29
C GLY A 255 4.53 -22.86 1.96
N GLN A 256 5.32 -22.09 2.71
CA GLN A 256 6.79 -22.11 2.63
C GLN A 256 7.36 -23.07 3.68
N PRO A 257 8.32 -23.96 3.33
CA PRO A 257 8.87 -24.95 4.27
C PRO A 257 9.55 -24.38 5.52
N THR A 258 9.94 -23.11 5.50
CA THR A 258 10.64 -22.42 6.58
C THR A 258 9.71 -21.76 7.61
N TYR A 259 8.39 -21.81 7.41
CA TYR A 259 7.41 -21.17 8.28
C TYR A 259 6.42 -22.20 8.85
N ASP A 260 6.05 -22.02 10.11
CA ASP A 260 5.23 -22.99 10.85
C ASP A 260 3.73 -22.95 10.49
N THR A 261 3.27 -21.86 9.84
CA THR A 261 1.83 -21.70 9.58
C THR A 261 1.37 -22.63 8.46
N PRO A 262 0.42 -23.54 8.74
CA PRO A 262 -0.03 -24.51 7.75
C PRO A 262 -0.99 -23.87 6.74
N LEU A 263 -1.08 -24.51 5.58
CA LEU A 263 -2.11 -24.26 4.58
C LEU A 263 -2.76 -25.60 4.19
N LEU A 264 -4.09 -25.62 4.04
CA LEU A 264 -4.81 -26.85 3.69
C LEU A 264 -4.41 -27.34 2.29
N THR A 265 -4.05 -28.61 2.19
CA THR A 265 -3.69 -29.23 0.91
C THR A 265 -4.94 -29.56 0.09
N GLY A 266 -4.89 -29.30 -1.21
CA GLY A 266 -6.02 -29.52 -2.12
C GLY A 266 -5.61 -29.34 -3.58
N LYS A 267 -6.43 -29.84 -4.51
CA LYS A 267 -6.16 -29.69 -5.96
C LYS A 267 -6.91 -28.52 -6.59
N ARG A 268 -8.11 -28.20 -6.08
CA ARG A 268 -9.02 -27.21 -6.66
C ARG A 268 -9.46 -26.23 -5.60
N VAL A 269 -9.56 -24.96 -5.99
CA VAL A 269 -10.08 -23.88 -5.16
C VAL A 269 -11.12 -23.10 -5.94
N VAL A 270 -12.17 -22.68 -5.23
CA VAL A 270 -13.18 -21.75 -5.73
C VAL A 270 -13.06 -20.47 -4.90
N VAL A 271 -12.92 -19.34 -5.57
CA VAL A 271 -12.86 -18.02 -4.95
C VAL A 271 -14.14 -17.29 -5.29
N VAL A 272 -14.92 -16.92 -4.28
CA VAL A 272 -16.20 -16.22 -4.46
C VAL A 272 -15.98 -14.72 -4.37
N GLY A 273 -16.30 -13.99 -5.44
CA GLY A 273 -16.25 -12.53 -5.52
C GLY A 273 -15.48 -11.98 -6.73
N GLY A 274 -15.67 -10.69 -7.01
CA GLY A 274 -15.09 -10.01 -8.19
C GLY A 274 -14.13 -8.85 -7.89
N GLY A 275 -13.85 -8.56 -6.61
CA GLY A 275 -12.99 -7.45 -6.21
C GLY A 275 -11.49 -7.78 -6.22
N ASN A 276 -10.67 -6.78 -5.88
CA ASN A 276 -9.22 -6.94 -5.72
C ASN A 276 -8.86 -8.10 -4.76
N VAL A 277 -9.60 -8.24 -3.66
CA VAL A 277 -9.39 -9.30 -2.67
C VAL A 277 -9.58 -10.69 -3.28
N ALA A 278 -10.60 -10.87 -4.13
CA ALA A 278 -10.84 -12.13 -4.84
C ALA A 278 -9.72 -12.42 -5.85
N MET A 279 -9.29 -11.40 -6.60
CA MET A 279 -8.19 -11.54 -7.56
C MET A 279 -6.86 -11.88 -6.87
N ASP A 280 -6.59 -11.26 -5.73
CA ASP A 280 -5.39 -11.53 -4.94
C ASP A 280 -5.43 -12.94 -4.36
N ALA A 281 -6.55 -13.36 -3.76
CA ALA A 281 -6.74 -14.72 -3.27
C ALA A 281 -6.58 -15.77 -4.38
N ALA A 282 -7.21 -15.56 -5.54
CA ALA A 282 -7.12 -16.46 -6.68
C ALA A 282 -5.68 -16.57 -7.22
N ARG A 283 -4.98 -15.44 -7.33
CA ARG A 283 -3.60 -15.42 -7.82
C ARG A 283 -2.59 -16.02 -6.83
N CYS A 284 -2.82 -15.86 -5.53
CA CYS A 284 -2.08 -16.54 -4.48
C CYS A 284 -2.30 -18.05 -4.58
N ALA A 285 -3.55 -18.51 -4.69
CA ALA A 285 -3.85 -19.93 -4.79
C ALA A 285 -3.25 -20.55 -6.07
N LYS A 286 -3.32 -19.87 -7.21
CA LYS A 286 -2.65 -20.35 -8.43
C LYS A 286 -1.14 -20.56 -8.23
N ARG A 287 -0.46 -19.64 -7.51
CA ARG A 287 0.98 -19.74 -7.20
C ARG A 287 1.33 -20.88 -6.27
N LEU A 288 0.40 -21.25 -5.41
CA LEU A 288 0.51 -22.37 -4.49
C LEU A 288 0.13 -23.71 -5.14
N GLY A 289 -0.17 -23.72 -6.45
CA GLY A 289 -0.42 -24.93 -7.23
C GLY A 289 -1.88 -25.37 -7.31
N TYR A 290 -2.83 -24.59 -6.81
CA TYR A 290 -4.26 -24.93 -6.90
C TYR A 290 -4.83 -24.61 -8.29
N GLN A 291 -5.64 -25.53 -8.83
CA GLN A 291 -6.52 -25.23 -9.96
C GLN A 291 -7.63 -24.29 -9.49
N THR A 292 -7.53 -23.03 -9.89
CA THR A 292 -8.31 -21.92 -9.34
C THR A 292 -9.46 -21.52 -10.25
N THR A 293 -10.67 -21.42 -9.68
CA THR A 293 -11.87 -20.89 -10.34
C THR A 293 -12.38 -19.68 -9.55
N ILE A 294 -12.76 -18.62 -10.25
CA ILE A 294 -13.42 -17.44 -9.65
C ILE A 294 -14.90 -17.53 -10.00
N VAL A 295 -15.78 -17.30 -9.02
CA VAL A 295 -17.24 -17.30 -9.15
C VAL A 295 -17.86 -16.04 -8.57
#